data_AF-A0A7W8KGP7-F1
#
_entry.id   AF-A0A7W8KGP7-F1
#
_cell.length_a   1.000
_cell.length_b   1.000
_cell.length_c   1.000
_cell.angle_alpha   90.00
_cell.angle_beta   90.00
_cell.angle_gamma   90.00
#
_symmetry.space_group_name_H-M   'P 1'
#
loop_
_entity.id
_entity.type
_entity.pdbx_description
1 polymer ?
#
loop_
_entity_poly.entity_id
_entity_poly.type
_entity_poly.pdbx_seq_one_letter_code
_entity_poly.pdbx_strand_id
1 'polypeptide(L)'
;MTLFVPTPRPHLPQNLAPNAVTGPTFVLEAVLDGPADQPVRVPGWTIRAWPVARLGDVTLEAHPHDARCTAADLAAALRDVRVTPLGPIRARRS
;
A
#
# COMPACT_ATOMS: atom_id res chain seq x y z
N MET A 1 18.71 -17.02 -32.71
CA MET A 1 18.85 -17.21 -31.25
C MET A 1 17.87 -16.24 -30.59
N THR A 2 16.65 -16.68 -30.33
CA THR A 2 15.54 -15.80 -29.92
C THR A 2 15.46 -15.80 -28.39
N LEU A 3 15.69 -14.64 -27.77
CA LEU A 3 15.58 -14.48 -26.32
C LEU A 3 14.11 -14.52 -25.92
N PHE A 4 13.72 -15.53 -25.16
CA PHE A 4 12.41 -15.61 -24.53
C PHE A 4 12.39 -14.63 -23.36
N VAL A 5 11.70 -13.49 -23.50
CA VAL A 5 11.46 -12.57 -22.38
C VAL A 5 10.25 -13.15 -21.64
N PRO A 6 10.40 -13.66 -20.40
CA PRO A 6 9.25 -14.15 -19.66
C PRO A 6 8.32 -12.97 -19.40
N THR A 7 7.05 -13.12 -19.82
CA THR A 7 5.97 -12.18 -19.53
C THR A 7 5.93 -11.95 -18.01
N PRO A 8 5.97 -10.70 -17.52
CA PRO A 8 5.83 -10.45 -16.09
C PRO A 8 4.51 -11.07 -15.62
N ARG A 9 4.58 -11.97 -14.63
CA ARG A 9 3.37 -12.49 -13.99
C ARG A 9 2.55 -11.30 -13.49
N PRO A 10 1.23 -11.26 -13.72
CA PRO A 10 0.38 -10.35 -12.99
C PRO A 10 0.57 -10.66 -11.50
N HIS A 11 1.13 -9.71 -10.76
CA HIS A 11 1.30 -9.82 -9.32
C HIS A 11 -0.08 -9.82 -8.66
N LEU A 12 -0.57 -11.02 -8.34
CA LEU A 12 -1.75 -11.19 -7.51
C LEU A 12 -1.54 -10.48 -6.17
N PRO A 13 -2.59 -9.88 -5.59
CA PRO A 13 -2.49 -9.14 -4.33
C PRO A 13 -1.97 -10.06 -3.21
N GLN A 14 -0.87 -9.68 -2.57
CA GLN A 14 -0.25 -10.48 -1.51
C GLN A 14 -0.99 -10.37 -0.15
N ASN A 15 -2.14 -9.71 -0.09
CA ASN A 15 -2.87 -9.51 1.16
C ASN A 15 -4.40 -9.59 0.98
N LEU A 16 -4.89 -10.82 0.77
CA LEU A 16 -6.30 -11.17 0.88
C LEU A 16 -6.67 -11.34 2.36
N ALA A 17 -6.71 -10.24 3.12
CA ALA A 17 -7.44 -10.24 4.39
C ALA A 17 -8.93 -9.93 4.10
N PRO A 18 -9.87 -10.84 4.45
CA PRO A 18 -11.28 -10.55 4.48
C PRO A 18 -11.64 -10.03 5.87
N ASN A 19 -11.76 -8.71 6.01
CA ASN A 19 -12.69 -8.14 6.98
C ASN A 19 -13.03 -6.72 6.53
N ALA A 20 -14.29 -6.51 6.19
CA ALA A 20 -14.82 -5.19 5.93
C ALA A 20 -14.78 -4.41 7.25
N VAL A 21 -13.69 -3.70 7.50
CA VAL A 21 -13.61 -2.77 8.62
C VAL A 21 -14.51 -1.59 8.28
N THR A 22 -15.53 -1.36 9.10
CA THR A 22 -16.37 -0.17 8.99
C THR A 22 -15.54 1.03 9.47
N GLY A 23 -14.91 1.73 8.54
CA GLY A 23 -13.99 2.84 8.83
C GLY A 23 -13.54 3.53 7.55
N PRO A 24 -12.89 4.70 7.67
CA PRO A 24 -12.39 5.41 6.50
C PRO A 24 -11.32 4.59 5.77
N THR A 25 -11.45 4.48 4.45
CA THR A 25 -10.41 3.91 3.59
C THR A 25 -9.52 5.03 3.10
N PHE A 26 -8.20 4.90 3.21
CA PHE A 26 -7.26 5.87 2.68
C PHE A 26 -6.53 5.29 1.47
N VAL A 27 -6.36 6.09 0.41
CA VAL A 27 -5.65 5.71 -0.80
C VAL A 27 -4.56 6.74 -1.10
N LEU A 28 -3.37 6.27 -1.43
CA LEU A 28 -2.22 7.10 -1.78
C LEU A 28 -1.27 6.37 -2.75
N GLU A 29 -0.42 7.15 -3.41
CA GLU A 29 0.78 6.65 -4.07
C GLU A 29 1.98 6.84 -3.14
N ALA A 30 2.90 5.87 -3.14
CA ALA A 30 4.06 5.88 -2.29
C ALA A 30 5.25 5.16 -2.94
N VAL A 31 6.44 5.41 -2.39
CA VAL A 31 7.68 4.67 -2.67
C VAL A 31 8.07 3.87 -1.45
N LEU A 32 8.46 2.62 -1.66
CA LEU A 32 9.10 1.77 -0.66
C LEU A 32 10.62 1.89 -0.79
N ASP A 33 11.33 1.94 0.34
CA ASP A 33 12.81 1.85 0.38
C ASP A 33 13.33 0.45 -0.05
N GLY A 34 12.45 -0.52 -0.24
CA GLY A 34 12.73 -1.90 -0.65
C GLY A 34 11.97 -2.32 -1.91
N PRO A 35 12.13 -3.56 -2.35
CA PRO A 35 11.46 -4.03 -3.56
C PRO A 35 9.94 -4.05 -3.37
N ALA A 36 9.20 -3.67 -4.43
CA ALA A 36 7.74 -3.51 -4.41
C ALA A 36 6.97 -4.81 -4.13
N ASP A 37 7.66 -5.96 -4.16
CA ASP A 37 7.11 -7.29 -3.90
C ASP A 37 7.16 -7.69 -2.42
N GLN A 38 7.74 -6.88 -1.53
CA GLN A 38 7.70 -7.13 -0.09
C GLN A 38 6.39 -6.67 0.55
N PRO A 39 5.82 -7.44 1.49
CA PRO A 39 4.65 -7.01 2.24
C PRO A 39 4.92 -5.75 3.07
N VAL A 40 4.18 -4.68 2.79
CA VAL A 40 4.20 -3.45 3.60
C VAL A 40 3.42 -3.70 4.89
N ARG A 41 4.11 -3.63 6.03
CA ARG A 41 3.50 -3.79 7.37
C ARG A 41 3.52 -2.46 8.09
N VAL A 42 2.33 -1.92 8.38
CA VAL A 42 2.17 -0.68 9.15
C VAL A 42 1.34 -1.02 10.41
N PRO A 43 1.91 -0.91 11.62
CA PRO A 43 1.20 -1.25 12.86
C PRO A 43 -0.09 -0.46 13.03
N GLY A 44 -1.20 -1.14 13.35
CA GLY A 44 -2.53 -0.52 13.48
C GLY A 44 -3.27 -0.30 12.16
N TRP A 45 -2.72 -0.78 11.04
CA TRP A 45 -3.32 -0.63 9.72
C TRP A 45 -3.34 -1.95 8.96
N THR A 46 -4.41 -2.17 8.21
CA THR A 46 -4.47 -3.18 7.16
C THR A 46 -4.08 -2.51 5.84
N ILE A 47 -2.98 -2.95 5.24
CA ILE A 47 -2.43 -2.39 4.00
C ILE A 47 -2.63 -3.36 2.84
N ARG A 48 -3.17 -2.81 1.74
CA ARG A 48 -3.11 -3.42 0.41
C ARG A 48 -2.19 -2.58 -0.46
N ALA A 49 -1.24 -3.22 -1.12
CA ALA A 49 -0.26 -2.57 -1.98
C ALA A 49 -0.36 -3.14 -3.39
N TRP A 50 -0.36 -2.25 -4.38
CA TRP A 50 -0.28 -2.58 -5.80
C TRP A 50 0.97 -1.95 -6.39
N PRO A 51 1.99 -2.74 -6.78
CA PRO A 51 3.12 -2.26 -7.56
C PRO A 51 2.65 -1.59 -8.85
N VAL A 52 3.12 -0.35 -9.05
CA VAL A 52 2.90 0.42 -10.29
C VAL A 52 4.11 0.26 -11.22
N ALA A 53 5.32 0.25 -10.66
CA ALA A 53 6.57 0.03 -11.38
C ALA A 53 7.53 -0.89 -10.61
N ARG A 54 8.65 -1.28 -11.24
CA ARG A 54 9.66 -2.16 -10.63
C ARG A 54 10.56 -1.47 -9.61
N LEU A 55 10.53 -0.13 -9.52
CA LEU A 55 11.47 0.68 -8.73
C LEU A 55 10.89 1.11 -7.37
N GLY A 56 9.98 0.33 -6.79
CA GLY A 56 9.43 0.62 -5.46
C GLY A 56 8.17 1.49 -5.45
N ASP A 57 7.71 1.96 -6.61
CA ASP A 57 6.45 2.70 -6.74
C ASP A 57 5.24 1.79 -6.50
N VAL A 58 4.40 2.18 -5.56
CA VAL A 58 3.21 1.43 -5.15
C VAL A 58 2.01 2.35 -4.95
N THR A 59 0.82 1.88 -5.33
CA THR A 59 -0.44 2.40 -4.79
C THR A 59 -0.75 1.67 -3.51
N LEU A 60 -1.07 2.40 -2.44
CA LEU A 60 -1.49 1.85 -1.16
C LEU A 60 -2.96 2.16 -0.90
N GLU A 61 -3.67 1.15 -0.42
CA GLU A 61 -4.96 1.30 0.26
C GLU A 61 -4.76 0.88 1.72
N ALA A 62 -5.11 1.78 2.64
CA ALA A 62 -4.92 1.60 4.06
C ALA A 62 -6.27 1.70 4.77
N HIS A 63 -6.54 0.72 5.63
CA HIS A 63 -7.71 0.69 6.51
C HIS A 63 -7.21 0.70 7.96
N PRO A 64 -7.61 1.67 8.79
CA PRO A 64 -7.19 1.70 10.17
C PRO A 64 -7.91 0.62 10.98
N HIS A 65 -7.25 0.08 12.00
CA HIS A 65 -7.89 -0.81 12.97
C HIS A 65 -8.79 -0.04 13.96
N ASP A 66 -8.55 1.26 14.14
CA ASP A 66 -9.40 2.19 14.88
C ASP A 66 -10.02 3.24 13.94
N ALA A 67 -11.35 3.33 13.89
CA ALA A 67 -12.07 4.26 13.02
C ALA A 67 -11.81 5.75 13.31
N ARG A 68 -11.18 6.08 14.44
CA ARG A 68 -10.79 7.46 14.79
C ARG A 68 -9.50 7.93 14.12
N CYS A 69 -8.73 7.01 13.55
CA CYS A 69 -7.48 7.35 12.88
C CYS A 69 -7.73 8.25 11.65
N THR A 70 -6.83 9.21 11.48
CA THR A 70 -6.88 10.22 10.43
C THR A 70 -5.82 9.96 9.36
N ALA A 71 -5.87 10.73 8.26
CA ALA A 71 -4.82 10.71 7.25
C ALA A 71 -3.45 11.14 7.81
N ALA A 72 -3.42 12.01 8.83
CA ALA A 72 -2.18 12.44 9.47
C ALA A 72 -1.54 11.28 10.28
N ASP A 73 -2.37 10.49 10.97
CA ASP A 73 -1.91 9.30 11.69
C ASP A 73 -1.33 8.26 10.72
N LEU A 74 -1.95 8.08 9.55
CA LEU A 74 -1.41 7.23 8.49
C LEU A 74 -0.06 7.74 7.99
N ALA A 75 0.07 9.05 7.72
CA ALA A 75 1.33 9.63 7.26
C ALA A 75 2.47 9.42 8.27
N ALA A 76 2.17 9.59 9.56
CA ALA A 76 3.13 9.32 10.63
C ALA A 76 3.55 7.84 10.66
N ALA A 77 2.57 6.93 10.63
CA ALA A 77 2.84 5.49 10.68
C ALA A 77 3.63 4.98 9.45
N LEU A 78 3.36 5.52 8.26
CA LEU A 78 4.11 5.21 7.04
C LEU A 78 5.58 5.66 7.14
N ARG A 79 5.81 6.85 7.71
CA ARG A 79 7.17 7.36 7.92
C ARG A 79 7.98 6.47 8.86
N ASP A 80 7.36 5.95 9.92
CA ASP A 80 8.02 5.05 10.87
C ASP A 80 8.48 3.73 10.23
N VAL A 81 7.81 3.30 9.15
CA VAL A 81 8.17 2.10 8.40
C VAL A 81 8.90 2.38 7.09
N ARG A 82 9.42 3.60 6.92
CA ARG A 82 10.18 4.05 5.73
C ARG A 82 9.42 3.92 4.41
N VAL A 83 8.13 4.25 4.45
CA VAL A 83 7.31 4.40 3.26
C VAL A 83 7.07 5.88 3.02
N THR A 84 7.39 6.35 1.81
CA THR A 84 7.31 7.78 1.45
C THR A 84 6.09 8.03 0.57
N PRO A 85 5.07 8.79 1.05
CA PRO A 85 3.96 9.23 0.20
C PRO A 85 4.45 10.15 -0.93
N LEU A 86 3.99 9.91 -2.15
CA LEU A 86 4.30 10.73 -3.34
C LEU A 86 3.29 11.86 -3.55
N GLY A 87 2.26 11.96 -2.71
CA GLY A 87 1.18 12.93 -2.87
C GLY A 87 0.18 12.90 -1.72
N PRO A 88 -1.00 13.51 -1.91
CA PRO A 88 -2.00 13.61 -0.86
C PRO A 88 -2.59 12.23 -0.54
N ILE A 89 -2.80 11.98 0.76
CA ILE A 89 -3.56 10.83 1.24
C ILE A 89 -5.05 11.14 1.11
N ARG A 90 -5.76 10.39 0.27
CA ARG A 90 -7.18 10.62 -0.02
C ARG A 90 -8.04 9.68 0.80
N ALA A 91 -8.95 10.23 1.60
CA ALA A 91 -9.99 9.44 2.25
C ALA A 91 -11.10 9.11 1.23
N ARG A 92 -11.37 7.83 1.03
CA ARG A 92 -12.58 7.32 0.39
C ARG A 92 -13.65 7.10 1.45
N ARG A 93 -14.84 7.63 1.21
CA ARG A 93 -16.06 7.20 1.92
C ARG A 93 -16.60 5.98 1.18
N SER A 94 -16.75 4.88 1.89
CA SER A 94 -17.52 3.70 1.48
C SER A 94 -19.00 3.96 1.64
#